data_AF-A0A8T5RP36-F1
#
_entry.id   AF-A0A8T5RP36-F1
#
_cell.length_a   1.000
_cell.length_b   1.000
_cell.length_c   1.000
_cell.angle_alpha   90.00
_cell.angle_beta   90.00
_cell.angle_gamma   90.00
#
_symmetry.space_group_name_H-M   'P 1'
#
loop_
_entity.id
_entity.type
_entity.pdbx_description
1 polymer ?
#
loop_
_entity_poly.entity_id
_entity_poly.type
_entity_poly.pdbx_seq_one_letter_code
_entity_poly.pdbx_strand_id
1 'polypeptide(L)'
;MPFIANLYKSAKEKNILAGLIIIDLIAFISYMIFPAGIIYLGDLQMIIGCIIGVRFSLKNTKSDQVYIKHGVIVGLGGAILSAFSMSIFDWIIFSGIYGSSPSFFTVVIGLFLIEALIVGLIIGLIVGGYYSYKNKIPIEKSSNEKEFYESLKR
;
A
#
# COMPACT_ATOMS: atom_id res chain seq x y z
N MET A 1 -21.72 11.49 -10.10
CA MET A 1 -20.69 12.36 -10.69
C MET A 1 -19.82 11.55 -11.66
N PRO A 2 -19.86 11.82 -12.98
CA PRO A 2 -19.15 11.03 -14.00
C PRO A 2 -17.61 11.05 -13.84
N PHE A 3 -17.06 12.14 -13.28
CA PHE A 3 -15.63 12.28 -13.03
C PHE A 3 -15.08 11.26 -12.00
N ILE A 4 -15.76 11.09 -10.87
CA ILE A 4 -15.36 10.15 -9.80
C ILE A 4 -15.38 8.70 -10.32
N ALA A 5 -16.40 8.36 -11.13
CA ALA A 5 -16.51 7.04 -11.74
C ALA A 5 -15.36 6.76 -12.72
N ASN A 6 -14.96 7.76 -13.51
CA ASN A 6 -13.82 7.65 -14.43
C ASN A 6 -12.49 7.49 -13.67
N LEU A 7 -12.26 8.29 -12.62
CA LEU A 7 -11.07 8.15 -11.78
C LEU A 7 -10.97 6.75 -11.14
N TYR A 8 -12.08 6.25 -10.59
CA TYR A 8 -12.12 4.93 -9.99
C TYR A 8 -11.83 3.82 -11.00
N LYS A 9 -12.38 3.92 -12.22
CA LYS A 9 -12.10 2.98 -13.30
C LYS A 9 -10.62 2.99 -13.68
N SER A 10 -10.02 4.16 -13.87
CA SER A 10 -8.59 4.28 -14.17
C SER A 10 -7.70 3.77 -13.03
N ALA A 11 -8.09 3.99 -11.77
CA ALA A 11 -7.36 3.47 -10.62
C ALA A 11 -7.40 1.94 -10.55
N LYS A 12 -8.50 1.32 -10.98
CA LYS A 12 -8.62 -0.14 -11.09
C LYS A 12 -7.75 -0.71 -12.21
N GLU A 13 -7.70 -0.03 -13.35
CA GLU A 13 -6.87 -0.43 -14.50
C GLU A 13 -5.37 -0.28 -14.19
N LYS A 14 -4.98 0.79 -13.49
CA LYS A 14 -3.61 1.05 -13.03
C LYS A 14 -3.45 0.74 -11.54
N ASN A 15 -3.94 -0.42 -11.12
CA ASN A 15 -4.00 -0.86 -9.72
C ASN A 15 -2.67 -0.74 -8.94
N ILE A 16 -1.53 -1.08 -9.56
CA ILE A 16 -0.20 -0.96 -8.93
C ILE A 16 0.09 0.50 -8.59
N LEU A 17 0.03 1.39 -9.60
CA LEU A 17 0.31 2.81 -9.42
C LEU A 17 -0.67 3.45 -8.43
N ALA A 18 -1.96 3.11 -8.55
CA ALA A 18 -2.97 3.57 -7.61
C ALA A 18 -2.67 3.08 -6.18
N GLY A 19 -2.22 1.84 -6.03
CA GLY A 19 -1.74 1.31 -4.76
C GLY A 19 -0.60 2.15 -4.17
N LEU A 20 0.44 2.42 -4.96
CA LEU A 20 1.59 3.25 -4.54
C LEU A 20 1.14 4.63 -4.05
N ILE A 21 0.28 5.30 -4.83
CA ILE A 21 -0.25 6.63 -4.50
C ILE A 21 -1.12 6.58 -3.24
N ILE A 22 -1.95 5.55 -3.08
CA ILE A 22 -2.80 5.39 -1.88
C ILE A 22 -1.93 5.19 -0.63
N ILE A 23 -0.87 4.39 -0.71
CA ILE A 23 0.07 4.20 0.41
C ILE A 23 0.65 5.54 0.83
N ASP A 24 1.26 6.25 -0.12
CA ASP A 24 1.90 7.55 0.11
C ASP A 24 0.91 8.56 0.67
N LEU A 25 -0.26 8.73 0.04
CA LEU A 25 -1.22 9.75 0.43
C LEU A 25 -1.80 9.49 1.83
N ILE A 26 -2.11 8.23 2.17
CA ILE A 26 -2.60 7.89 3.51
C ILE A 26 -1.51 8.08 4.55
N ALA A 27 -0.30 7.56 4.29
CA ALA A 27 0.80 7.63 5.23
C ALA A 27 1.20 9.09 5.48
N PHE A 28 1.40 9.86 4.40
CA PHE A 28 1.78 11.27 4.43
C PHE A 28 0.75 12.15 5.15
N ILE A 29 -0.53 12.08 4.76
CA ILE A 29 -1.57 12.91 5.39
C ILE A 29 -1.73 12.55 6.88
N SER A 30 -1.71 11.26 7.21
CA SER A 30 -1.81 10.83 8.62
C SER A 30 -0.62 11.34 9.43
N TYR A 31 0.58 11.34 8.85
CA TYR A 31 1.79 11.84 9.49
C TYR A 31 1.75 13.35 9.71
N MET A 32 1.25 14.12 8.73
CA MET A 32 1.06 15.57 8.88
C MET A 32 0.11 15.93 10.03
N ILE A 33 -0.95 15.14 10.23
CA ILE A 33 -1.95 15.39 11.28
C ILE A 33 -1.38 15.01 12.66
N PHE A 34 -0.71 13.86 12.73
CA PHE A 34 -0.18 13.32 13.97
C PHE A 34 1.18 12.66 13.70
N PRO A 35 2.28 13.45 13.75
CA PRO A 35 3.63 12.94 13.56
C PRO A 35 4.06 12.22 14.83
N ALA A 36 3.63 10.98 14.96
CA ALA A 36 3.93 10.10 16.09
C ALA A 36 4.26 8.69 15.57
N GLY A 37 4.81 7.85 16.45
CA GLY A 37 5.03 6.44 16.14
C GLY A 37 5.34 5.60 17.37
N ILE A 38 5.45 4.28 17.19
CA ILE A 38 5.67 3.30 18.26
C ILE A 38 7.18 3.07 18.47
N ILE A 39 7.89 2.77 17.39
CA ILE A 39 9.34 2.48 17.36
C ILE A 39 10.09 3.63 16.68
N TYR A 40 9.55 4.14 15.58
CA TYR A 40 10.06 5.30 14.85
C TYR A 40 8.90 6.24 14.49
N LEU A 41 9.19 7.54 14.38
CA LEU A 41 8.20 8.55 13.94
C LEU A 41 7.66 8.16 12.55
N GLY A 42 6.35 7.94 12.42
CA GLY A 42 5.72 7.62 11.13
C GLY A 42 5.39 6.15 10.88
N ASP A 43 5.77 5.24 11.78
CA ASP A 43 5.61 3.79 11.57
C ASP A 43 4.18 3.32 11.45
N LEU A 44 3.30 3.79 12.32
CA LEU A 44 1.88 3.47 12.28
C LEU A 44 1.23 3.98 10.99
N GLN A 45 1.58 5.19 10.58
CA GLN A 45 1.04 5.84 9.40
C GLN A 45 1.45 5.08 8.14
N MET A 46 2.72 4.67 8.07
CA MET A 46 3.25 3.87 6.98
C MET A 46 2.66 2.46 6.96
N ILE A 47 2.49 1.80 8.11
CA ILE A 47 1.83 0.50 8.22
C ILE A 47 0.38 0.59 7.73
N ILE A 48 -0.39 1.57 8.18
CA ILE A 48 -1.79 1.76 7.78
C ILE A 48 -1.88 2.03 6.28
N GLY A 49 -1.04 2.94 5.76
CA GLY A 49 -0.94 3.24 4.35
C GLY A 49 -0.65 1.98 3.52
N CYS A 50 0.40 1.23 3.90
CA CYS A 50 0.79 -0.02 3.25
C CYS A 50 -0.34 -1.06 3.25
N ILE A 51 -1.02 -1.27 4.38
CA ILE A 51 -2.12 -2.24 4.47
C ILE A 51 -3.23 -1.86 3.49
N ILE A 52 -3.65 -0.59 3.49
CA ILE A 52 -4.78 -0.12 2.67
C ILE A 52 -4.41 -0.15 1.18
N GLY A 53 -3.26 0.39 0.80
CA GLY A 53 -2.86 0.50 -0.60
C GLY A 53 -2.45 -0.83 -1.23
N VAL A 54 -1.73 -1.70 -0.50
CA VAL A 54 -1.43 -3.07 -0.98
C VAL A 54 -2.74 -3.85 -1.15
N ARG A 55 -3.65 -3.77 -0.18
CA ARG A 55 -4.97 -4.42 -0.30
C ARG A 55 -5.76 -3.89 -1.48
N PHE A 56 -5.77 -2.58 -1.72
CA PHE A 56 -6.43 -1.99 -2.89
C PHE A 56 -5.84 -2.52 -4.19
N SER A 57 -4.51 -2.52 -4.32
CA SER A 57 -3.84 -3.01 -5.52
C SER A 57 -4.17 -4.49 -5.78
N LEU A 58 -3.99 -5.35 -4.78
CA LEU A 58 -4.18 -6.80 -4.91
C LEU A 58 -5.65 -7.20 -5.10
N LYS A 59 -6.60 -6.46 -4.53
CA LYS A 59 -8.04 -6.69 -4.78
C LYS A 59 -8.41 -6.47 -6.25
N ASN A 60 -7.69 -5.60 -6.94
CA ASN A 60 -7.93 -5.24 -8.34
C ASN A 60 -6.94 -5.90 -9.31
N THR A 61 -6.02 -6.72 -8.80
CA THR A 61 -5.06 -7.52 -9.59
C THR A 61 -5.79 -8.65 -10.31
N LYS A 62 -5.42 -8.87 -11.58
CA LYS A 62 -5.91 -9.98 -12.40
C LYS A 62 -5.48 -11.33 -11.79
N SER A 63 -6.29 -12.37 -11.98
CA SER A 63 -6.12 -13.68 -11.30
C SER A 63 -4.89 -14.48 -11.74
N ASP A 64 -4.29 -14.13 -12.88
CA ASP A 64 -3.09 -14.72 -13.47
C ASP A 64 -1.78 -14.19 -12.85
N GLN A 65 -1.84 -13.13 -12.06
CA GLN A 65 -0.67 -12.47 -11.49
C GLN A 65 -0.27 -13.04 -10.12
N VAL A 66 1.04 -13.14 -9.86
CA VAL A 66 1.58 -13.60 -8.58
C VAL A 66 1.34 -12.54 -7.50
N TYR A 67 0.33 -12.76 -6.64
CA TYR A 67 -0.08 -11.82 -5.58
C TYR A 67 1.05 -11.43 -4.62
N ILE A 68 1.93 -12.36 -4.24
CA ILE A 68 3.06 -12.09 -3.34
C ILE A 68 4.03 -11.09 -3.97
N LYS A 69 4.43 -11.34 -5.23
CA LYS A 69 5.36 -10.46 -5.95
C LYS A 69 4.77 -9.05 -6.10
N HIS A 70 3.48 -8.96 -6.45
CA HIS A 70 2.80 -7.67 -6.58
C HIS A 70 2.66 -6.97 -5.23
N GLY A 71 2.35 -7.73 -4.16
CA GLY A 71 2.24 -7.20 -2.81
C GLY A 71 3.55 -6.59 -2.33
N VAL A 72 4.68 -7.27 -2.56
CA VAL A 72 6.01 -6.76 -2.24
C VAL A 72 6.37 -5.54 -3.06
N ILE A 73 6.12 -5.54 -4.38
CA ILE A 73 6.41 -4.39 -5.25
C ILE A 73 5.62 -3.15 -4.80
N VAL A 74 4.32 -3.31 -4.56
CA VAL A 74 3.44 -2.20 -4.15
C VAL A 74 3.78 -1.75 -2.73
N GLY A 75 4.02 -2.69 -1.81
CA GLY A 75 4.38 -2.41 -0.42
C GLY A 75 5.68 -1.63 -0.32
N LEU A 76 6.77 -2.14 -0.92
CA LEU A 76 8.07 -1.46 -0.93
C LEU A 76 8.02 -0.14 -1.70
N GLY A 77 7.46 -0.14 -2.91
CA GLY A 77 7.42 1.07 -3.72
C GLY A 77 6.64 2.20 -3.05
N GLY A 78 5.50 1.87 -2.42
CA GLY A 78 4.65 2.85 -1.75
C GLY A 78 5.27 3.33 -0.44
N ALA A 79 5.88 2.43 0.34
CA ALA A 79 6.58 2.80 1.56
C ALA A 79 7.79 3.70 1.28
N ILE A 80 8.58 3.39 0.24
CA ILE A 80 9.71 4.24 -0.17
C ILE A 80 9.21 5.61 -0.61
N LEU A 81 8.14 5.68 -1.41
CA LEU A 81 7.55 6.95 -1.81
C LEU A 81 7.09 7.76 -0.58
N SER A 82 6.44 7.10 0.38
CA SER A 82 6.02 7.70 1.65
C SER A 82 7.20 8.24 2.45
N ALA A 83 8.31 7.50 2.51
CA ALA A 83 9.53 7.92 3.18
C ALA A 83 10.08 9.22 2.59
N PHE A 84 10.09 9.36 1.26
CA PHE A 84 10.48 10.62 0.62
C PHE A 84 9.53 11.77 1.00
N SER A 85 8.21 11.57 0.89
CA SER A 85 7.21 12.59 1.21
C SER A 85 7.30 13.06 2.67
N MET A 86 7.39 12.13 3.62
CA MET A 86 7.55 12.43 5.05
C MET A 86 8.87 13.14 5.34
N SER A 87 9.97 12.68 4.75
CA SER A 87 11.29 13.31 4.93
C SER A 87 11.33 14.75 4.42
N ILE A 88 10.70 15.01 3.27
CA ILE A 88 10.59 16.36 2.72
C ILE A 88 9.78 17.25 3.67
N PHE A 89 8.68 16.74 4.22
CA PHE A 89 7.87 17.49 5.17
C PHE A 89 8.64 17.83 6.45
N ASP A 90 9.31 16.86 7.07
CA ASP A 90 10.12 17.11 8.27
C ASP A 90 11.26 18.09 7.99
N TRP A 91 11.90 17.98 6.83
CA TRP A 91 12.96 18.90 6.43
C TRP A 91 12.45 20.33 6.22
N ILE A 92 11.27 20.51 5.62
CA ILE A 92 10.64 21.83 5.46
C ILE A 92 10.30 22.45 6.81
N ILE A 93 9.67 21.67 7.70
CA ILE A 93 9.31 22.14 9.05
C ILE A 93 10.56 22.51 9.85
N PHE A 94 11.57 21.64 9.85
CA PHE A 94 12.82 21.88 10.55
C PHE A 94 13.56 23.11 9.98
N SER A 95 13.63 23.23 8.65
CA SER A 95 14.28 24.37 7.99
C SER A 95 13.61 25.70 8.31
N GLY A 96 12.28 25.70 8.48
CA GLY A 96 11.53 26.90 8.87
C GLY A 96 11.78 27.36 10.31
N ILE A 97 12.13 26.44 11.22
CA ILE A 97 12.30 26.73 12.66
C ILE A 97 13.77 26.93 13.04
N TYR A 98 14.65 26.07 12.54
CA TYR A 98 16.05 25.97 12.97
C TYR A 98 17.07 26.31 11.88
N GLY A 99 16.59 26.60 10.66
CA GLY A 99 17.43 26.86 9.49
C GLY A 99 17.72 25.60 8.66
N SER A 100 18.06 25.81 7.38
CA SER A 100 18.24 24.72 6.43
C SER A 100 19.58 24.01 6.60
N SER A 101 19.55 22.70 6.87
CA SER A 101 20.73 21.84 6.88
C SER A 101 20.55 20.65 5.94
N PRO A 102 21.35 20.52 4.86
CA PRO A 102 21.30 19.35 3.98
C PRO A 102 21.65 18.04 4.71
N SER A 103 22.52 18.09 5.72
CA SER A 103 22.91 16.90 6.48
C SER A 103 21.75 16.35 7.31
N PHE A 104 20.87 17.23 7.82
CA PHE A 104 19.66 16.83 8.52
C PHE A 104 18.72 16.04 7.59
N PHE A 105 18.51 16.53 6.36
CA PHE A 105 17.69 15.80 5.37
C PHE A 105 18.24 14.39 5.11
N THR A 106 19.56 14.23 4.98
CA THR A 106 20.18 12.92 4.75
C THR A 106 19.96 11.95 5.91
N VAL A 107 20.02 12.44 7.16
CA VAL A 107 19.75 11.60 8.34
C VAL A 107 18.28 11.20 8.40
N VAL A 108 17.37 12.16 8.24
CA VAL A 108 15.92 11.92 8.29
C VAL A 108 15.47 10.95 7.21
N ILE A 109 15.89 11.16 5.96
CA ILE A 109 15.54 10.25 4.87
C ILE A 109 16.16 8.87 5.05
N GLY A 110 17.36 8.78 5.62
CA GLY A 110 17.98 7.50 5.96
C GLY A 110 17.14 6.68 6.93
N LEU A 111 16.62 7.31 7.99
CA LEU A 111 15.75 6.65 8.97
C LEU A 111 14.43 6.18 8.33
N PHE A 112 13.74 7.07 7.61
CA PHE A 112 12.48 6.71 6.95
C PHE A 112 12.66 5.64 5.87
N LEU A 113 13.78 5.62 5.15
CA LEU A 113 14.05 4.57 4.15
C LEU A 113 14.27 3.20 4.79
N ILE A 114 15.01 3.12 5.90
CA ILE A 114 15.19 1.86 6.63
C ILE A 114 13.83 1.32 7.08
N GLU A 115 13.00 2.20 7.64
CA GLU A 115 11.66 1.86 8.08
C GLU A 115 10.77 1.42 6.92
N ALA A 116 10.79 2.14 5.81
CA ALA A 116 10.04 1.80 4.60
C ALA A 116 10.41 0.44 4.02
N LEU A 117 11.69 0.07 4.06
CA LEU A 117 12.14 -1.25 3.64
C LEU A 117 11.55 -2.34 4.55
N ILE A 118 11.57 -2.14 5.87
CA ILE A 118 11.05 -3.12 6.84
C ILE A 118 9.52 -3.24 6.71
N VAL A 119 8.81 -2.11 6.82
CA VAL A 119 7.34 -2.07 6.79
C VAL A 119 6.80 -2.51 5.44
N GLY A 120 7.35 -1.97 4.34
CA GLY A 120 6.90 -2.29 2.99
C GLY A 120 7.09 -3.76 2.64
N LEU A 121 8.21 -4.37 3.06
CA LEU A 121 8.46 -5.79 2.85
C LEU A 121 7.53 -6.67 3.68
N ILE A 122 7.42 -6.41 5.00
CA ILE A 122 6.61 -7.21 5.92
C ILE A 122 5.13 -7.17 5.51
N ILE A 123 4.57 -5.97 5.31
CA ILE A 123 3.16 -5.82 4.93
C ILE A 123 2.91 -6.35 3.52
N GLY A 124 3.82 -6.11 2.58
CA GLY A 124 3.73 -6.65 1.22
C GLY A 124 3.67 -8.18 1.19
N LEU A 125 4.49 -8.84 2.01
CA LEU A 125 4.49 -10.30 2.17
C LEU A 125 3.23 -10.81 2.87
N ILE A 126 2.81 -10.20 3.97
CA ILE A 126 1.62 -10.64 4.74
C ILE A 126 0.36 -10.51 3.88
N VAL A 127 0.12 -9.33 3.29
CA VAL A 127 -1.09 -9.09 2.50
C VAL A 127 -1.03 -9.86 1.17
N GLY A 128 0.14 -9.92 0.53
CA GLY A 128 0.36 -10.73 -0.67
C GLY A 128 0.13 -12.22 -0.44
N GLY A 129 0.61 -12.74 0.69
CA GLY A 129 0.41 -14.12 1.14
C GLY A 129 -1.07 -14.42 1.42
N TYR A 130 -1.77 -13.52 2.12
CA TYR A 130 -3.21 -13.64 2.37
C TYR A 130 -4.02 -13.77 1.07
N TYR A 131 -3.76 -12.90 0.08
CA TYR A 131 -4.45 -12.98 -1.22
C TYR A 131 -4.03 -14.21 -2.03
N SER A 132 -2.77 -14.64 -1.93
CA SER A 132 -2.32 -15.87 -2.58
C SER A 132 -3.02 -17.11 -2.00
N TYR A 133 -3.18 -17.19 -0.68
CA TYR A 133 -3.90 -18.29 -0.03
C TYR A 133 -5.39 -18.26 -0.38
N LYS A 134 -6.03 -17.09 -0.29
CA LYS A 134 -7.45 -16.92 -0.59
C LYS A 134 -7.84 -17.33 -2.02
N ASN A 135 -6.99 -17.03 -3.01
CA ASN A 135 -7.27 -17.36 -4.41
C ASN A 135 -6.80 -18.77 -4.82
N LYS A 136 -5.99 -19.44 -4.00
CA LYS A 136 -5.64 -20.86 -4.18
C LYS A 136 -6.75 -21.80 -3.72
N ILE A 137 -7.61 -21.35 -2.80
CA ILE A 137 -8.84 -22.05 -2.48
C ILE A 137 -9.74 -21.82 -3.69
N PRO A 138 -10.00 -22.84 -4.55
CA PRO A 138 -11.07 -22.69 -5.51
C PRO A 138 -12.29 -22.37 -4.65
N ILE A 139 -12.96 -21.26 -4.95
CA ILE A 139 -14.31 -21.05 -4.47
C ILE A 139 -15.01 -22.34 -4.88
N GLU A 140 -15.25 -23.24 -3.93
CA GLU A 140 -16.16 -24.35 -4.16
C GLU A 140 -17.39 -23.64 -4.65
N LYS A 141 -17.67 -23.74 -5.96
CA LYS A 141 -18.98 -23.45 -6.52
C LYS A 141 -19.94 -23.99 -5.48
N SER A 142 -20.63 -23.08 -4.80
CA SER A 142 -21.51 -23.43 -3.67
C SER A 142 -22.29 -24.68 -4.06
N SER A 143 -22.54 -25.63 -3.17
CA SER A 143 -23.16 -26.90 -3.55
C SER A 143 -24.41 -26.70 -4.44
N ASN A 144 -25.14 -25.61 -4.21
CA ASN A 144 -26.27 -25.14 -5.02
C ASN A 144 -25.95 -24.83 -6.49
N GLU A 145 -24.77 -24.26 -6.78
CA GLU A 145 -24.34 -23.93 -8.15
C GLU A 145 -23.87 -25.19 -8.89
N LYS A 146 -23.20 -26.12 -8.20
CA LYS A 146 -22.88 -27.44 -8.77
C LYS A 146 -24.16 -28.24 -9.05
N GLU A 147 -25.10 -28.27 -8.11
CA GLU A 147 -26.42 -28.90 -8.28
C GLU A 147 -27.21 -28.28 -9.43
N PHE A 148 -27.21 -26.95 -9.56
CA PHE A 148 -27.85 -26.26 -10.67
C PHE A 148 -27.25 -26.69 -12.02
N TYR A 149 -25.92 -26.70 -12.15
CA TYR A 149 -25.27 -27.13 -13.40
C TYR A 149 -25.41 -28.63 -13.69
N GLU A 150 -25.52 -29.48 -12.66
CA GLU A 150 -25.84 -30.91 -12.84
C GLU A 150 -27.30 -31.12 -13.25
N SER A 151 -28.23 -30.28 -12.74
CA SER A 151 -29.65 -30.33 -13.12
C SER A 151 -29.88 -29.98 -14.59
N LEU A 152 -29.03 -29.14 -15.19
CA LEU A 152 -29.08 -28.76 -16.61
C LEU A 152 -28.50 -29.83 -17.55
N LYS A 153 -27.88 -30.90 -17.02
CA LYS A 153 -27.35 -32.03 -17.80
C LYS A 153 -28.30 -33.23 -17.85
N ARG A 154 -29.40 -33.20 -17.09
CA ARG A 154 -30.51 -34.16 -17.19
C ARG A 154 -31.56 -33.66 -18.17
#